data_AF-A0A453J700-F1
#
_entry.id   AF-A0A453J700-F1
#
_cell.length_a   1.000
_cell.length_b   1.000
_cell.length_c   1.000
_cell.angle_alpha   90.00
_cell.angle_beta   90.00
_cell.angle_gamma   90.00
#
_symmetry.space_group_name_H-M   'P 1'
#
loop_
_entity.id
_entity.type
_entity.pdbx_description
1 polymer ?
#
loop_
_entity_poly.entity_id
_entity_poly.type
_entity_poly.pdbx_seq_one_letter_code
_entity_poly.pdbx_strand_id
1 'polypeptide(L)'
;QLLTVPDFLTSAEAKAFVDVAESMGFTHQGSLGPLKGEAYRDNDRISVTDPLLAQTLWESGINRIFMDINISGKAATGLNPNIRLYRYMPIYNFRSVGVSIVLVDGFGH
;
A
#
# COMPACT_ATOMS: atom_id res chain seq x y z
N GLN A 1 0.49 -4.92 16.33
CA GLN A 1 0.11 -6.24 15.80
C GLN A 1 0.32 -6.22 14.29
N LEU A 2 0.88 -7.27 13.70
CA LEU A 2 1.10 -7.40 12.25
C LEU A 2 0.24 -8.56 11.74
N LEU A 3 -0.48 -8.34 10.64
CA LEU A 3 -1.32 -9.34 9.98
C LEU A 3 -0.83 -9.51 8.55
N THR A 4 -0.69 -10.75 8.11
CA THR A 4 -0.33 -11.09 6.73
C THR A 4 -1.49 -11.81 6.07
N VAL A 5 -1.83 -11.37 4.86
CA VAL A 5 -2.89 -11.97 4.05
C VAL A 5 -2.22 -12.62 2.83
N PRO A 6 -1.97 -13.93 2.85
CA PRO A 6 -1.34 -14.60 1.72
C PRO A 6 -2.29 -14.60 0.51
N ASP A 7 -1.70 -14.63 -0.68
CA ASP A 7 -2.41 -14.85 -1.95
C ASP A 7 -3.59 -13.87 -2.22
N PHE A 8 -3.49 -12.66 -1.66
CA PHE A 8 -4.54 -11.65 -1.82
C PHE A 8 -4.69 -11.16 -3.27
N LEU A 9 -3.56 -10.96 -3.96
CA LEU A 9 -3.54 -10.67 -5.39
C LEU A 9 -3.13 -11.93 -6.15
N THR A 10 -3.84 -12.23 -7.23
CA THR A 10 -3.37 -13.19 -8.22
C THR A 10 -2.09 -12.69 -8.88
N SER A 11 -1.30 -13.60 -9.46
CA SER A 11 -0.09 -13.21 -10.21
C SER A 11 -0.40 -12.27 -11.38
N ALA A 12 -1.58 -12.39 -11.99
CA ALA A 12 -2.03 -11.52 -13.07
C ALA A 12 -2.33 -10.09 -12.57
N GLU A 13 -3.05 -9.95 -11.44
CA GLU A 13 -3.34 -8.65 -10.84
C GLU A 13 -2.07 -7.97 -10.34
N ALA A 14 -1.19 -8.71 -9.66
CA ALA A 14 0.09 -8.20 -9.21
C ALA A 14 0.93 -7.69 -10.39
N LYS A 15 0.97 -8.44 -11.51
CA LYS A 15 1.63 -8.00 -12.74
C LYS A 15 0.98 -6.73 -13.32
N ALA A 16 -0.35 -6.65 -13.35
CA ALA A 16 -1.04 -5.47 -13.85
C ALA A 16 -0.71 -4.21 -13.03
N PHE A 17 -0.65 -4.31 -11.70
CA PHE A 17 -0.19 -3.21 -10.84
C PHE A 17 1.24 -2.78 -11.16
N VAL A 18 2.15 -3.74 -11.36
CA VAL A 18 3.55 -3.45 -11.75
C VAL A 18 3.62 -2.75 -13.09
N ASP A 19 2.94 -3.27 -14.11
CA ASP A 19 2.98 -2.72 -15.48
C ASP A 19 2.42 -1.29 -15.51
N VAL A 20 1.30 -1.04 -14.80
CA VAL A 20 0.71 0.30 -14.68
C VAL A 20 1.68 1.25 -13.95
N ALA A 21 2.28 0.82 -12.84
CA ALA A 21 3.23 1.63 -12.10
C ALA A 21 4.46 2.00 -12.94
N GLU A 22 5.05 1.03 -13.63
CA GLU A 22 6.18 1.28 -14.53
C GLU A 22 5.79 2.24 -15.66
N SER A 23 4.59 2.11 -16.23
CA SER A 23 4.10 3.01 -17.28
C SER A 23 3.87 4.46 -16.80
N MET A 24 3.47 4.64 -15.54
CA MET A 24 3.29 5.96 -14.93
C MET A 24 4.63 6.64 -14.59
N GLY A 25 5.69 5.85 -14.43
CA GLY A 25 7.03 6.32 -14.08
C GLY A 25 7.17 6.62 -12.59
N PHE A 26 8.14 5.98 -11.95
CA PHE A 26 8.43 6.22 -10.55
C PHE A 26 9.22 7.50 -10.33
N THR A 27 8.91 8.22 -9.25
CA THR A 27 9.74 9.32 -8.76
C THR A 27 10.60 8.82 -7.61
N HIS A 28 11.91 9.01 -7.72
CA HIS A 28 12.83 8.70 -6.64
C HIS A 28 12.54 9.57 -5.41
N GLN A 29 12.29 8.93 -4.26
CA GLN A 29 12.09 9.58 -2.97
C GLN A 29 13.30 9.29 -2.09
N GLY A 30 14.40 9.99 -2.36
CA GLY A 30 15.56 10.06 -1.48
C GLY A 30 15.43 11.21 -0.49
N SER A 31 15.76 11.00 0.79
CA SER A 31 16.10 12.10 1.69
C SER A 31 17.58 12.48 1.51
N LEU A 32 17.96 13.74 1.78
CA LEU A 32 19.36 14.22 1.82
C LEU A 32 20.19 13.60 2.97
N GLY A 33 19.80 12.43 3.46
CA GLY A 33 20.18 11.84 4.74
C GLY A 33 19.03 11.95 5.76
N PRO A 34 18.79 10.93 6.59
CA PRO A 34 17.78 11.01 7.64
C PRO A 34 18.20 12.06 8.67
N LEU A 35 17.30 12.97 9.04
CA LEU A 35 17.45 13.72 10.29
C LEU A 35 17.47 12.72 11.45
N LYS A 36 18.14 13.06 12.56
CA LYS A 36 18.24 12.16 13.73
C LYS A 36 16.84 11.79 14.21
N GLY A 37 16.43 10.53 14.02
CA GLY A 37 15.12 10.00 14.38
C GLY A 37 14.16 9.74 13.20
N GLU A 38 14.54 10.08 11.97
CA GLU A 38 13.76 9.77 10.77
C GLU A 38 14.17 8.42 10.17
N ALA A 39 13.19 7.73 9.58
CA ALA A 39 13.45 6.54 8.79
C ALA A 39 14.26 6.90 7.54
N TYR A 40 15.30 6.13 7.25
CA TYR A 40 15.99 6.19 5.96
C TYR A 40 14.99 5.90 4.83
N ARG A 41 14.95 6.76 3.81
CA ARG A 41 14.06 6.63 2.65
C ARG A 41 14.91 6.67 1.39
N ASP A 42 14.93 5.53 0.73
CA ASP A 42 15.65 5.31 -0.52
C ASP A 42 14.79 4.36 -1.36
N ASN A 43 13.63 4.87 -1.77
CA ASN A 43 12.71 4.13 -2.60
C ASN A 43 12.15 4.99 -3.71
N ASP A 44 11.82 4.33 -4.79
CA ASP A 44 11.07 4.89 -5.89
C ASP A 44 9.58 4.80 -5.54
N ARG A 45 8.82 5.88 -5.71
CA ARG A 45 7.39 5.90 -5.33
C ARG A 45 6.51 6.51 -6.41
N ILE A 46 5.31 5.95 -6.53
CA ILE A 46 4.15 6.57 -7.17
C ILE A 46 3.05 6.73 -6.11
N SER A 47 2.33 7.84 -6.19
CA SER A 47 1.16 8.10 -5.35
C SER A 47 0.01 8.50 -6.26
N VAL A 48 -1.05 7.70 -6.25
CA VAL A 48 -2.25 7.93 -7.04
C VAL A 48 -3.41 8.12 -6.08
N THR A 49 -4.20 9.18 -6.27
CA THR A 49 -5.47 9.34 -5.56
C THR A 49 -6.57 8.77 -6.44
N ASP A 50 -7.06 7.58 -6.08
CA ASP A 50 -8.11 6.87 -6.79
C ASP A 50 -9.11 6.27 -5.79
N PRO A 51 -10.20 6.99 -5.48
CA PRO A 51 -11.23 6.51 -4.58
C PRO A 51 -11.95 5.25 -5.07
N LEU A 52 -12.10 5.08 -6.39
CA LEU A 52 -12.80 3.93 -6.95
C LEU A 52 -11.95 2.65 -6.80
N LEU A 53 -10.66 2.75 -7.09
CA LEU A 53 -9.71 1.65 -6.85
C LEU A 53 -9.65 1.29 -5.36
N ALA A 54 -9.60 2.28 -4.47
CA ALA A 54 -9.58 2.07 -3.03
C ALA A 54 -10.84 1.35 -2.53
N GLN A 55 -12.02 1.77 -3.01
CA GLN A 55 -13.27 1.08 -2.73
C GLN A 55 -13.29 -0.35 -3.28
N THR A 56 -12.87 -0.53 -4.53
CA THR A 56 -12.84 -1.85 -5.18
C THR A 56 -11.95 -2.83 -4.42
N LEU A 57 -10.77 -2.39 -3.99
CA LEU A 57 -9.87 -3.20 -3.16
C LEU A 57 -10.45 -3.47 -1.76
N TRP A 58 -11.18 -2.53 -1.17
CA TRP A 58 -11.85 -2.74 0.11
C TRP A 58 -12.90 -3.85 0.01
N GLU A 59 -13.71 -3.79 -1.05
CA GLU A 59 -14.82 -4.70 -1.31
C GLU A 59 -14.39 -6.06 -1.87
N SER A 60 -13.16 -6.20 -2.38
CA SER A 60 -12.64 -7.47 -2.91
C SER A 60 -12.40 -8.55 -1.85
N GLY A 61 -12.53 -8.21 -0.57
CA GLY A 61 -12.40 -9.13 0.56
C GLY A 61 -11.53 -8.61 1.70
N ILE A 62 -10.83 -7.48 1.51
CA ILE A 62 -10.07 -6.83 2.60
C ILE A 62 -11.01 -6.50 3.76
N ASN A 63 -12.19 -5.94 3.48
CA ASN A 63 -13.18 -5.60 4.50
C ASN A 63 -13.49 -6.78 5.45
N ARG A 64 -13.60 -8.01 4.93
CA ARG A 64 -13.88 -9.21 5.72
C ARG A 64 -12.76 -9.55 6.70
N ILE A 65 -11.51 -9.26 6.33
CA ILE A 65 -10.34 -9.46 7.19
C ILE A 65 -10.38 -8.52 8.38
N PHE A 66 -10.93 -7.32 8.19
CA PHE A 66 -11.03 -6.29 9.22
C PHE A 66 -12.37 -6.27 9.97
N MET A 67 -13.34 -7.12 9.63
CA MET A 67 -14.66 -7.14 10.27
C MET A 67 -14.58 -7.30 11.79
N ASP A 68 -13.69 -8.18 12.27
CA ASP A 68 -13.55 -8.48 13.70
C ASP A 68 -12.36 -7.74 14.35
N ILE A 69 -11.72 -6.82 13.62
CA ILE A 69 -10.55 -6.08 14.10
C ILE A 69 -11.01 -4.71 14.57
N ASN A 70 -11.04 -4.55 15.90
CA ASN A 70 -11.27 -3.28 16.57
C ASN A 70 -10.01 -2.90 17.36
N ILE A 71 -9.48 -1.71 17.10
CA ILE A 71 -8.34 -1.16 17.84
C ILE A 71 -8.82 0.08 18.58
N SER A 72 -8.87 0.01 19.91
CA SER A 72 -9.26 1.14 20.78
C SER A 72 -10.64 1.73 20.46
N GLY A 73 -11.62 0.89 20.13
CA GLY A 73 -12.99 1.32 19.79
C GLY A 73 -13.18 1.73 18.32
N LYS A 74 -12.13 1.67 17.51
CA LYS A 74 -12.17 2.05 16.10
C LYS A 74 -12.12 0.82 15.20
N ALA A 75 -13.04 0.78 14.25
CA ALA A 75 -13.08 -0.22 13.20
C ALA A 75 -12.63 0.42 11.87
N ALA A 76 -11.91 -0.33 11.06
CA ALA A 76 -11.59 0.10 9.70
C ALA A 76 -12.87 0.11 8.86
N THR A 77 -13.13 1.21 8.16
CA THR A 77 -14.33 1.39 7.33
C THR A 77 -14.04 1.42 5.83
N GLY A 78 -12.75 1.54 5.47
CA GLY A 78 -12.31 1.62 4.08
C GLY A 78 -10.80 1.72 3.95
N LEU A 79 -10.36 1.91 2.71
CA LEU A 79 -8.98 2.23 2.36
C LEU A 79 -8.83 3.71 2.08
N ASN A 80 -7.65 4.27 2.38
CA ASN A 80 -7.29 5.63 2.02
C ASN A 80 -7.21 5.72 0.49
N PRO A 81 -7.93 6.66 -0.15
CA PRO A 81 -7.93 6.80 -1.60
C PRO A 81 -6.56 7.14 -2.19
N ASN A 82 -5.61 7.60 -1.38
CA ASN A 82 -4.23 7.80 -1.80
C ASN A 82 -3.43 6.48 -1.73
N ILE A 83 -3.46 5.73 -2.83
CA ILE A 83 -2.73 4.48 -3.02
C ILE A 83 -1.28 4.78 -3.36
N ARG A 84 -0.35 4.08 -2.69
CA ARG A 84 1.09 4.26 -2.89
C ARG A 84 1.73 2.96 -3.34
N LEU A 85 2.48 3.04 -4.44
CA LEU A 85 3.28 1.96 -4.99
C LEU A 85 4.75 2.31 -4.78
N TYR A 86 5.49 1.37 -4.21
CA TYR A 86 6.92 1.52 -3.93
C TYR A 86 7.69 0.52 -4.76
N ARG A 87 8.77 0.97 -5.40
CA ARG A 87 9.73 0.11 -6.07
C ARG A 87 11.04 0.13 -5.29
N TYR A 88 11.54 -1.05 -5.01
CA TYR A 88 12.83 -1.26 -4.39
C TYR A 88 13.76 -1.89 -5.43
N MET A 89 14.87 -1.20 -5.69
CA MET A 89 15.97 -1.74 -6.47
C MET A 89 16.90 -2.48 -5.50
N PRO A 90 17.08 -3.79 -5.60
CA PRO A 90 18.08 -4.44 -4.77
C PRO A 90 19.47 -4.21 -5.35
N ILE A 91 20.45 -4.42 -4.48
CA ILE A 91 21.88 -4.54 -4.82
C ILE A 91 22.20 -5.77 -5.70
N TYR A 92 21.27 -6.72 -5.85
CA TYR A 92 21.38 -7.90 -6.72
C TYR A 92 20.10 -8.03 -7.58
N ASN A 93 20.08 -7.47 -8.80
CA ASN A 93 19.14 -7.64 -9.94
C ASN A 93 17.62 -7.99 -9.77
N PHE A 94 17.03 -8.10 -8.59
CA PHE A 94 15.64 -8.50 -8.31
C PHE A 94 14.71 -7.32 -7.97
N ARG A 95 14.11 -6.67 -8.97
CA ARG A 95 13.16 -5.58 -8.68
C ARG A 95 11.93 -6.10 -7.94
N SER A 96 11.60 -5.49 -6.80
CA SER A 96 10.35 -5.76 -6.08
C SER A 96 9.50 -4.49 -6.04
N VAL A 97 8.19 -4.67 -6.25
CA VAL A 97 7.19 -3.62 -6.09
C VAL A 97 6.30 -3.99 -4.91
N GLY A 98 6.23 -3.10 -3.93
CA GLY A 98 5.32 -3.21 -2.79
C GLY A 98 4.16 -2.23 -2.93
N VAL A 99 2.97 -2.68 -2.57
CA VAL A 99 1.79 -1.81 -2.43
C VAL A 99 1.60 -1.49 -0.96
N SER A 100 1.45 -0.20 -0.63
CA SER A 100 1.03 0.21 0.71
C SER A 100 -0.33 0.87 0.62
N ILE A 101 -1.24 0.37 1.45
CA ILE A 101 -2.58 0.93 1.62
C ILE A 101 -2.76 1.25 3.09
N VAL A 102 -3.28 2.44 3.36
CA VAL A 102 -3.60 2.90 4.71
C VAL A 102 -5.09 2.73 4.93
N LEU A 103 -5.50 2.23 6.09
CA LEU A 103 -6.92 2.10 6.43
C LEU A 103 -7.49 3.46 6.87
N VAL A 104 -8.77 3.67 6.60
CA VAL A 104 -9.55 4.78 7.16
C VAL A 104 -10.33 4.25 8.36
N ASP A 105 -10.23 4.94 9.50
CA ASP A 105 -10.94 4.60 10.72
C ASP A 105 -12.33 5.24 10.77
N GLY A 106 -13.32 4.46 11.22
CA GLY A 106 -14.63 4.96 11.63
C GLY A 106 -14.81 4.79 13.13
N PHE A 107 -15.66 5.61 13.73
CA PHE A 107 -16.14 5.38 15.08
C PHE A 107 -17.22 4.28 15.03
N GLY A 108 -17.00 3.18 15.76
CA GLY A 108 -18.06 2.20 16.00
C GLY A 108 -19.16 2.83 16.87
N HIS A 109 -20.42 2.65 16.48
CA HIS A 109 -21.56 2.93 17.34
C HIS A 109 -21.75 1.82 18.37
#